data_AF-A0A5K1GRZ2-F1
#
_entry.id   AF-A0A5K1GRZ2-F1
#
_cell.length_a   1.000
_cell.length_b   1.000
_cell.length_c   1.000
_cell.angle_alpha   90.00
_cell.angle_beta   90.00
_cell.angle_gamma   90.00
#
_symmetry.space_group_name_H-M   'P 1'
#
loop_
_entity.id
_entity.type
_entity.pdbx_description
1 polymer ?
#
loop_
_entity_poly.entity_id
_entity_poly.type
_entity_poly.pdbx_seq_one_letter_code
_entity_poly.pdbx_strand_id
1 'polypeptide(L)' 'DDMVTKAAVGVLGDLADTLNANAAPLLRQSMFCKDFVDECLSSDDHLIKETAEWVHMTVSRVVSG' A
#
# COMPACT_ATOMS: atom_id res chain seq x y z
N ASP A 1 2.05 16.69 2.72
CA ASP A 1 1.35 17.20 1.53
C ASP A 1 0.56 16.04 0.96
N ASP A 2 -0.76 16.16 0.97
CA ASP A 2 -1.68 15.05 0.75
C ASP A 2 -1.52 14.44 -0.65
N MET A 3 -1.11 15.24 -1.63
CA MET A 3 -0.77 14.76 -2.97
C MET A 3 0.44 13.82 -2.95
N VAL A 4 1.47 14.14 -2.15
CA VAL A 4 2.68 13.32 -2.02
C VAL A 4 2.34 12.00 -1.33
N THR A 5 1.52 12.03 -0.28
CA THR A 5 1.07 10.83 0.44
C THR A 5 0.28 9.91 -0.49
N LYS A 6 -0.69 10.45 -1.24
CA LYS A 6 -1.46 9.68 -2.22
C LYS A 6 -0.56 9.03 -3.28
N ALA A 7 0.39 9.79 -3.83
CA ALA A 7 1.30 9.27 -4.84
C ALA A 7 2.19 8.15 -4.28
N ALA A 8 2.73 8.31 -3.07
CA ALA A 8 3.59 7.33 -2.43
C ALA A 8 2.85 6.01 -2.13
N VAL A 9 1.62 6.08 -1.59
CA VAL A 9 0.82 4.86 -1.33
C VAL A 9 0.40 4.20 -2.65
N GLY A 10 0.08 4.97 -3.69
CA GLY A 10 -0.18 4.45 -5.03
C GLY A 10 1.00 3.68 -5.61
N VAL A 11 2.22 4.25 -5.54
CA VAL A 11 3.46 3.58 -6.01
C VAL A 11 3.71 2.28 -5.25
N LEU A 12 3.41 2.21 -3.96
CA LEU A 12 3.52 0.96 -3.18
C LEU A 12 2.57 -0.13 -3.71
N GLY A 13 1.34 0.25 -4.07
CA GLY A 13 0.40 -0.66 -4.71
C GLY A 13 0.85 -1.11 -6.10
N ASP A 14 1.31 -0.18 -6.94
CA ASP A 14 1.83 -0.49 -8.27
C ASP A 14 3.03 -1.44 -8.20
N LEU A 15 3.93 -1.24 -7.23
CA LEU A 15 5.05 -2.14 -6.97
C LEU A 15 4.57 -3.54 -6.60
N ALA A 16 3.61 -3.63 -5.67
CA ALA A 16 3.04 -4.91 -5.24
C ALA A 16 2.37 -5.65 -6.41
N ASP A 17 1.57 -4.95 -7.22
CA ASP A 17 0.85 -5.54 -8.34
C ASP A 17 1.80 -5.96 -9.49
N THR A 18 2.81 -5.13 -9.78
CA THR A 18 3.79 -5.40 -10.86
C THR A 18 4.68 -6.60 -10.54
N LEU A 19 5.18 -6.68 -9.30
CA LEU A 19 6.14 -7.72 -8.90
C LEU A 19 5.46 -8.98 -8.36
N ASN A 20 4.19 -8.88 -7.96
CA ASN A 20 3.39 -9.97 -7.42
C ASN A 20 4.16 -10.74 -6.32
N ALA A 21 4.23 -12.07 -6.38
CA ALA A 21 4.92 -12.91 -5.39
C ALA A 21 6.39 -12.51 -5.10
N ASN A 22 7.08 -11.83 -6.04
CA ASN A 22 8.45 -11.35 -5.82
C ASN A 22 8.52 -10.16 -4.85
N ALA A 23 7.44 -9.38 -4.70
CA ALA A 23 7.36 -8.32 -3.69
C ALA A 23 7.01 -8.84 -2.30
N ALA A 24 6.50 -10.07 -2.18
CA ALA A 24 5.99 -10.60 -0.91
C ALA A 24 7.04 -10.61 0.23
N PRO A 25 8.33 -10.95 0.02
CA PRO A 25 9.34 -10.86 1.08
C PRO A 25 9.52 -9.43 1.59
N LEU A 26 9.58 -8.44 0.69
CA LEU A 26 9.73 -7.03 1.02
C LEU A 26 8.51 -6.53 1.80
N LEU A 27 7.31 -6.82 1.30
CA LEU A 27 6.04 -6.36 1.89
C LEU A 27 5.75 -7.01 3.24
N ARG A 28 6.08 -8.30 3.44
CA ARG A 28 5.87 -8.99 4.73
C ARG A 28 6.84 -8.53 5.83
N GLN A 29 8.08 -8.23 5.46
CA GLN A 29 9.14 -7.92 6.45
C GLN A 29 9.19 -6.43 6.79
N SER A 30 8.63 -5.57 5.94
CA SER A 30 8.64 -4.13 6.15
C SER A 30 7.50 -3.68 7.07
N MET A 31 7.81 -3.44 8.34
CA MET A 31 6.87 -2.76 9.26
C MET A 31 6.45 -1.39 8.72
N PHE A 32 7.39 -0.66 8.10
CA PHE A 32 7.11 0.63 7.48
C PHE A 32 5.99 0.54 6.43
N CYS A 33 6.02 -0.46 5.54
CA CYS A 33 5.00 -0.60 4.50
C CYS A 33 3.62 -0.84 5.10
N LYS A 34 3.54 -1.64 6.16
CA LYS A 34 2.28 -1.89 6.88
C LYS A 34 1.77 -0.61 7.53
N ASP A 35 2.59 0.00 8.39
CA ASP A 35 2.19 1.18 9.18
C ASP A 35 1.82 2.36 8.26
N PHE A 36 2.54 2.52 7.14
CA PHE A 36 2.25 3.56 6.16
C PHE A 36 0.90 3.36 5.46
N VAL A 37 0.54 2.12 5.09
CA VAL A 37 -0.78 1.82 4.53
C VAL A 37 -1.88 2.02 5.57
N ASP A 38 -1.66 1.60 6.82
CA ASP A 38 -2.60 1.77 7.93
C ASP A 38 -2.85 3.26 8.26
N GLU A 39 -1.80 4.10 8.19
CA GLU A 39 -1.92 5.55 8.29
C GLU A 39 -2.77 6.13 7.15
N CYS A 40 -2.53 5.70 5.91
CA CYS A 40 -3.30 6.17 4.75
C CYS A 40 -4.77 5.71 4.81
N LEU A 41 -5.06 4.51 5.32
CA LEU A 41 -6.44 4.02 5.54
C LEU A 41 -7.20 4.85 6.59
N SER A 42 -6.46 5.45 7.52
CA SER A 42 -6.99 6.31 8.58
C SER A 42 -7.06 7.78 8.18
N SER A 43 -6.68 8.14 6.95
CA SER A 43 -6.69 9.52 6.46
C SER A 43 -8.12 10.08 6.34
N ASP A 44 -8.29 11.36 6.67
CA ASP A 44 -9.51 12.12 6.42
C ASP A 44 -9.67 12.52 4.94
N ASP A 45 -8.59 12.46 4.14
CA ASP A 45 -8.66 12.67 2.70
C ASP A 45 -9.20 11.41 2.01
N HIS A 46 -10.38 11.54 1.42
CA HIS A 46 -11.07 10.43 0.75
C HIS A 46 -10.25 9.80 -0.37
N LEU A 47 -9.46 10.59 -1.12
CA LEU A 47 -8.66 10.09 -2.24
C LEU A 47 -7.44 9.31 -1.76
N ILE A 48 -6.82 9.72 -0.64
CA ILE A 48 -5.75 8.93 0.00
C ILE A 48 -6.33 7.62 0.49
N LYS A 49 -7.45 7.68 1.21
CA LYS A 49 -8.10 6.52 1.81
C LYS A 49 -8.54 5.50 0.76
N GLU A 50 -9.20 5.94 -0.31
CA GLU A 50 -9.60 5.08 -1.43
C GLU A 50 -8.39 4.39 -2.09
N THR A 51 -7.30 5.14 -2.31
CA THR A 51 -6.06 4.56 -2.86
C THR A 51 -5.48 3.51 -1.91
N ALA A 52 -5.46 3.80 -0.60
CA ALA A 52 -4.94 2.88 0.41
C ALA A 52 -5.78 1.60 0.56
N GLU A 53 -7.10 1.69 0.44
CA GLU A 53 -8.00 0.51 0.44
C GLU A 53 -7.66 -0.45 -0.72
N TRP A 54 -7.43 0.10 -1.91
CA TRP A 54 -6.94 -0.70 -3.04
C TRP A 54 -5.57 -1.33 -2.76
N VAL A 55 -4.62 -0.55 -2.25
CA VAL A 55 -3.26 -1.03 -1.93
C VAL A 55 -3.31 -2.14 -0.88
N HIS A 56 -4.10 -1.99 0.18
CA HIS A 56 -4.25 -2.99 1.24
C HIS A 56 -4.75 -4.33 0.66
N MET A 57 -5.75 -4.31 -0.23
CA MET A 57 -6.23 -5.53 -0.90
C MET A 57 -5.15 -6.16 -1.79
N THR A 58 -4.45 -5.36 -2.59
CA THR A 58 -3.38 -5.83 -3.49
C THR A 58 -2.22 -6.44 -2.69
N VAL A 59 -1.75 -5.77 -1.64
CA VAL A 59 -0.71 -6.27 -0.75
C VAL A 59 -1.17 -7.56 -0.07
N SER A 60 -2.39 -7.60 0.47
CA SER A 60 -2.94 -8.80 1.12
C SER A 60 -2.96 -10.00 0.17
N ARG A 61 -3.33 -9.79 -1.11
CA ARG A 61 -3.28 -10.83 -2.15
C ARG A 61 -1.85 -11.33 -2.37
N VAL A 62 -0.91 -10.41 -2.53
CA VAL A 62 0.50 -10.71 -2.82
C VAL A 62 1.18 -11.45 -1.65
N VAL A 63 0.89 -11.07 -0.41
CA VAL A 63 1.55 -11.68 0.77
C VAL A 63 0.96 -13.03 1.16
N SER A 64 -0.32 -13.28 0.83
CA SER A 64 -1.05 -14.51 1.17
C SER A 64 -0.97 -15.60 0.10
N GLY A 65 -0.63 -15.23 -1.14
CA GLY A 65 -0.31 -16.17 -2.22
C GLY A 65 1.09 -16.77 -2.06
#